data_AF-A0A3B0Y279-F1
#
_entry.id   AF-A0A3B0Y279-F1
#
_cell.length_a   1.000
_cell.length_b   1.000
_cell.length_c   1.000
_cell.angle_alpha   90.00
_cell.angle_beta   90.00
_cell.angle_gamma   90.00
#
_symmetry.space_group_name_H-M   'P 1'
#
loop_
_entity.id
_entity.type
_entity.pdbx_description
1 polymer ?
#
loop_
_entity_poly.entity_id
_entity_poly.type
_entity_poly.pdbx_seq_one_letter_code
_entity_poly.pdbx_strand_id
1 'polypeptide(L)'
;PLEDRYIQQLAINTNLFNRLRDDWALYPDHVVFLGGTAYIYSSWKEFEEQNKGDSNQPELIFIREEGVFVQSVFNHTKCAQLRCYYDVLSRQNLSCQLEVLNDTQISELLNWDAERYRMSTSK
;
A
#
# COMPACT_ATOMS: atom_id res chain seq x y z
N PRO A 1 -9.68 -1.91 -12.27
CA PRO A 1 -8.29 -2.39 -12.40
C PRO A 1 -7.36 -1.27 -12.92
N LEU A 2 -6.14 -1.17 -12.38
CA LEU A 2 -5.11 -0.29 -12.93
C LEU A 2 -4.58 -0.81 -14.28
N GLU A 3 -4.30 0.09 -15.23
CA GLU A 3 -3.80 -0.32 -16.56
C GLU A 3 -2.31 -0.72 -16.57
N ASP A 4 -1.53 -0.25 -15.60
CA ASP A 4 -0.09 -0.55 -15.53
C ASP A 4 0.16 -2.05 -15.23
N ARG A 5 0.60 -2.77 -16.27
CA ARG A 5 0.86 -4.21 -16.23
C ARG A 5 1.91 -4.63 -15.20
N TYR A 6 2.83 -3.75 -14.84
CA TYR A 6 3.84 -4.04 -13.85
C TYR A 6 3.26 -3.94 -12.44
N ILE A 7 2.45 -2.92 -12.16
CA ILE A 7 1.72 -2.83 -10.90
C ILE A 7 0.81 -4.06 -10.73
N GLN A 8 0.15 -4.51 -11.81
CA GLN A 8 -0.65 -5.74 -11.78
C GLN A 8 0.15 -6.98 -11.31
N GLN A 9 1.47 -7.03 -11.55
CA GLN A 9 2.30 -8.13 -11.07
C GLN A 9 2.38 -8.23 -9.55
N LEU A 10 2.14 -7.14 -8.80
CA LEU A 10 2.07 -7.20 -7.32
C LEU A 10 1.02 -8.20 -6.85
N ALA A 11 -0.06 -8.37 -7.62
CA ALA A 11 -1.16 -9.27 -7.29
C ALA A 11 -1.11 -10.62 -8.04
N ILE A 12 -0.57 -10.61 -9.26
CA ILE A 12 -0.52 -11.80 -10.13
C ILE A 12 0.70 -12.67 -9.83
N ASN A 13 1.85 -12.07 -9.53
CA ASN A 13 3.07 -12.82 -9.23
C ASN A 13 3.05 -13.28 -7.76
N THR A 14 3.03 -14.59 -7.54
CA THR A 14 2.95 -15.18 -6.19
C THR A 14 4.06 -14.72 -5.25
N ASN A 15 5.28 -14.52 -5.75
CA ASN A 15 6.39 -14.08 -4.91
C ASN A 15 6.19 -12.64 -4.45
N LEU A 16 5.79 -11.74 -5.36
CA LEU A 16 5.51 -10.35 -5.01
C LEU A 16 4.28 -10.24 -4.09
N PHE A 17 3.22 -10.99 -4.39
CA PHE A 17 2.00 -11.00 -3.60
C PHE A 17 2.25 -11.43 -2.16
N ASN A 18 3.04 -12.48 -1.96
CA ASN A 18 3.36 -12.95 -0.61
C ASN A 18 4.18 -11.92 0.18
N ARG A 19 4.99 -11.09 -0.50
CA ARG A 19 5.76 -10.01 0.14
C ARG A 19 4.89 -8.82 0.55
N LEU A 20 3.75 -8.56 -0.11
CA LEU A 20 2.92 -7.38 0.17
C LEU A 20 2.51 -7.24 1.65
N ARG A 21 2.34 -8.35 2.37
CA ARG A 21 1.95 -8.30 3.79
C ARG A 21 3.08 -7.83 4.69
N ASP A 22 4.27 -8.38 4.46
CA ASP A 22 5.41 -8.24 5.38
C ASP A 22 6.36 -7.11 4.96
N ASP A 23 6.37 -6.79 3.66
CA ASP A 23 7.27 -5.83 3.02
C ASP A 23 6.51 -4.62 2.44
N TRP A 24 5.39 -4.21 3.05
CA TRP A 24 4.63 -3.05 2.55
C TRP A 24 5.36 -1.74 2.85
N ALA A 25 5.54 -1.42 4.14
CA ALA A 25 6.00 -0.11 4.59
C ALA A 25 7.54 0.08 4.45
N LEU A 26 8.07 -0.04 3.23
CA LEU A 26 9.52 0.02 2.95
C LEU A 26 10.15 1.41 3.10
N TYR A 27 9.44 2.48 2.76
CA TYR A 27 9.97 3.84 2.80
C TYR A 27 8.87 4.89 2.98
N PRO A 28 9.18 6.06 3.58
CA PRO A 28 8.17 7.02 4.02
C PRO A 28 7.22 7.53 2.93
N ASP A 29 7.73 7.85 1.74
CA ASP A 29 6.93 8.51 0.71
C ASP A 29 5.70 7.68 0.32
N HIS A 30 5.86 6.40 -0.03
CA HIS A 30 4.69 5.61 -0.42
C HIS A 30 3.74 5.38 0.76
N VAL A 31 4.23 5.30 2.01
CA VAL A 31 3.37 5.18 3.20
C VAL A 31 2.51 6.42 3.37
N VAL A 32 3.07 7.62 3.20
CA VAL A 32 2.32 8.89 3.29
C VAL A 32 1.20 8.96 2.24
N PHE A 33 1.44 8.44 1.03
CA PHE A 33 0.47 8.52 -0.07
C PHE A 33 -0.51 7.34 -0.15
N LEU A 34 -0.08 6.14 0.24
CA LEU A 34 -0.82 4.88 0.06
C LEU A 34 -1.32 4.27 1.38
N GLY A 35 -0.85 4.78 2.52
CA GLY A 35 -1.15 4.25 3.85
C GLY A 35 -0.13 3.21 4.32
N GLY A 36 -0.19 2.90 5.63
CA GLY A 36 0.74 1.99 6.29
C GLY A 36 0.46 0.51 6.12
N THR A 37 -0.61 0.12 5.42
CA THR A 37 -1.00 -1.28 5.26
C THR A 37 -1.51 -1.57 3.85
N ALA A 38 -1.09 -2.69 3.29
CA ALA A 38 -1.63 -3.24 2.05
C ALA A 38 -2.93 -4.01 2.33
N TYR A 39 -4.00 -3.66 1.62
CA TYR A 39 -5.27 -4.39 1.68
C TYR A 39 -5.25 -5.56 0.68
N ILE A 40 -4.99 -6.76 1.20
CA ILE A 40 -4.71 -7.96 0.41
C ILE A 40 -5.82 -8.98 0.63
N TYR A 41 -6.36 -9.52 -0.48
CA TYR A 41 -7.42 -10.52 -0.47
C TYR A 41 -7.09 -11.68 -1.41
N SER A 42 -7.52 -12.87 -1.05
CA SER A 42 -7.36 -14.10 -1.84
C SER A 42 -8.38 -14.20 -2.97
N SER A 43 -9.52 -13.50 -2.86
CA SER A 43 -10.57 -13.45 -3.87
C SER A 43 -11.50 -12.24 -3.67
N TRP A 44 -12.31 -11.93 -4.68
CA TRP A 44 -13.39 -10.94 -4.56
C TRP A 44 -14.39 -11.27 -3.46
N LYS A 45 -14.72 -12.55 -3.27
CA LYS A 45 -15.62 -12.99 -2.21
C LYS A 45 -15.09 -12.64 -0.82
N GLU A 46 -13.79 -12.84 -0.59
CA GLU A 46 -13.15 -12.48 0.69
C GLU A 46 -13.19 -10.97 0.91
N PHE A 47 -12.92 -10.17 -0.12
CA PHE A 47 -13.06 -8.71 -0.06
C PHE A 47 -14.48 -8.30 0.31
N GLU A 48 -15.49 -8.83 -0.37
CA GLU A 48 -16.90 -8.53 -0.12
C GLU A 48 -17.34 -8.94 1.30
N GLU A 49 -16.90 -10.10 1.79
CA GLU A 49 -17.22 -10.59 3.13
C GLU A 49 -16.60 -9.72 4.23
N GLN A 50 -15.33 -9.34 4.07
CA GLN A 50 -14.61 -8.52 5.05
C GLN A 50 -15.02 -7.05 5.07
N ASN A 51 -15.49 -6.52 3.94
CA ASN A 51 -15.90 -5.11 3.80
C ASN A 51 -17.42 -4.94 3.76
N LYS A 52 -18.18 -5.98 4.11
CA LYS A 52 -19.65 -5.95 4.07
C LYS A 52 -20.20 -4.93 5.07
N GLY A 53 -20.84 -3.88 4.55
CA GLY A 53 -21.45 -2.83 5.37
C GLY A 53 -20.46 -1.78 5.90
N ASP A 54 -19.20 -1.83 5.46
CA ASP A 54 -18.25 -0.76 5.72
C ASP A 54 -18.44 0.35 4.67
N SER A 55 -18.69 1.57 5.15
CA SER A 55 -18.79 2.77 4.30
C SER A 55 -17.42 3.26 3.80
N ASN A 56 -16.32 2.84 4.44
CA ASN A 56 -14.95 3.25 4.11
C ASN A 56 -14.13 2.11 3.52
N GLN A 57 -14.52 1.68 2.32
CA GLN A 57 -13.72 0.71 1.58
C GLN A 57 -12.34 1.27 1.23
N PRO A 58 -11.29 0.45 1.26
CA PRO A 58 -9.94 0.86 0.90
C PRO A 58 -9.87 1.37 -0.55
N GLU A 59 -9.09 2.43 -0.77
CA GLU A 59 -8.90 3.01 -2.10
C GLU A 59 -8.05 2.14 -3.03
N LEU A 60 -7.20 1.26 -2.47
CA LEU A 60 -6.27 0.38 -3.17
C LEU A 60 -6.36 -1.01 -2.55
N ILE A 61 -6.62 -2.03 -3.39
CA ILE A 61 -6.67 -3.42 -2.98
C ILE A 61 -5.89 -4.32 -3.94
N PHE A 62 -5.36 -5.41 -3.41
CA PHE A 62 -4.65 -6.46 -4.12
C PHE A 62 -5.45 -7.75 -4.01
N ILE A 63 -5.92 -8.28 -5.15
CA ILE A 63 -6.64 -9.55 -5.19
C ILE A 63 -5.75 -10.58 -5.89
N ARG A 64 -5.39 -11.62 -5.15
CA ARG A 64 -4.51 -12.70 -5.63
C ARG A 64 -4.94 -13.19 -7.00
N GLU A 65 -3.98 -13.29 -7.93
CA GLU A 65 -4.17 -13.80 -9.31
C GLU A 65 -5.10 -12.96 -10.20
N GLU A 66 -5.90 -12.05 -9.65
CA GLU A 66 -6.84 -11.19 -10.37
C GLU A 66 -6.24 -9.83 -10.73
N GLY A 67 -5.48 -9.23 -9.79
CA GLY A 67 -4.84 -7.95 -10.04
C GLY A 67 -4.92 -6.92 -8.92
N VAL A 68 -4.53 -5.71 -9.27
CA VAL A 68 -4.56 -4.51 -8.42
C VAL A 68 -5.71 -3.61 -8.84
N PHE A 69 -6.54 -3.24 -7.88
CA PHE A 69 -7.75 -2.46 -8.08
C PHE A 69 -7.70 -1.21 -7.24
N VAL A 70 -8.16 -0.10 -7.82
CA VAL A 70 -8.25 1.18 -7.15
C VAL A 70 -9.62 1.80 -7.36
N GLN A 71 -10.03 2.65 -6.43
CA GLN A 71 -11.19 3.51 -6.59
C GLN A 71 -10.90 4.65 -7.58
N SER A 72 -11.97 5.27 -8.12
CA SER A 72 -11.87 6.37 -9.09
C SER A 72 -11.16 7.62 -8.54
N VAL A 73 -11.12 7.78 -7.22
CA VAL A 73 -10.44 8.89 -6.53
C VAL A 73 -8.91 8.73 -6.48
N PHE A 74 -8.39 7.56 -6.85
CA PHE A 74 -6.97 7.25 -6.79
C PHE A 74 -6.19 8.03 -7.85
N ASN A 75 -5.45 9.05 -7.42
CA ASN A 75 -4.85 10.02 -8.31
C ASN A 75 -3.48 9.58 -8.87
N HIS A 76 -2.96 10.36 -9.83
CA HIS A 76 -1.70 10.07 -10.50
C HIS A 76 -0.50 9.98 -9.55
N THR A 77 -0.46 10.79 -8.49
CA THR A 77 0.60 10.75 -7.48
C THR A 77 0.62 9.42 -6.74
N LYS A 78 -0.55 8.92 -6.33
CA LYS A 78 -0.66 7.59 -5.69
C LYS A 78 -0.27 6.48 -6.68
N CYS A 79 -0.66 6.56 -7.95
CA CYS A 79 -0.19 5.63 -8.98
C CYS A 79 1.34 5.62 -9.12
N ALA A 80 1.97 6.79 -9.14
CA ALA A 80 3.42 6.92 -9.23
C ALA A 80 4.14 6.32 -8.01
N GLN A 81 3.60 6.53 -6.81
CA GLN A 81 4.13 5.94 -5.58
C GLN A 81 4.00 4.41 -5.57
N LEU A 82 2.86 3.88 -6.01
CA LEU A 82 2.66 2.44 -6.14
C LEU A 82 3.58 1.82 -7.20
N ARG A 83 3.83 2.55 -8.28
CA ARG A 83 4.81 2.15 -9.29
C ARG A 83 6.23 2.09 -8.72
N CYS A 84 6.63 3.12 -7.99
CA CYS A 84 7.92 3.17 -7.31
C CYS A 84 8.08 1.98 -6.34
N TYR A 85 7.03 1.67 -5.58
CA TYR A 85 7.01 0.54 -4.67
C TYR A 85 7.24 -0.78 -5.41
N TYR A 86 6.53 -1.00 -6.52
CA TYR A 86 6.77 -2.16 -7.38
C TYR A 86 8.22 -2.23 -7.87
N ASP A 87 8.77 -1.13 -8.36
CA ASP A 87 10.12 -1.06 -8.90
C ASP A 87 11.18 -1.36 -7.81
N VAL A 88 10.93 -0.97 -6.55
CA VAL A 88 11.78 -1.33 -5.42
C VAL A 88 11.63 -2.82 -5.09
N LEU A 89 10.41 -3.28 -4.81
CA LEU A 89 10.13 -4.64 -4.35
C LEU A 89 10.60 -5.71 -5.36
N SER A 90 10.36 -5.47 -6.65
CA SER A 90 10.72 -6.40 -7.73
C SER A 90 12.22 -6.61 -7.93
N ARG A 91 13.06 -5.70 -7.42
CA ARG A 91 14.52 -5.79 -7.48
C ARG A 91 15.13 -6.45 -6.24
N GLN A 92 14.33 -6.72 -5.22
CA GLN A 92 14.80 -7.32 -3.99
C GLN A 92 15.03 -8.82 -4.15
N ASN A 93 16.05 -9.34 -3.47
CA ASN A 93 16.27 -10.78 -3.41
C ASN A 93 15.10 -11.45 -2.66
N LEU A 94 14.59 -12.55 -3.21
CA LEU A 94 13.47 -13.31 -2.63
C LEU A 94 13.81 -13.95 -1.27
N SER A 95 15.09 -14.24 -1.03
CA SER A 95 15.57 -14.83 0.23
C SER A 95 15.93 -13.80 1.30
N CYS A 96 15.79 -12.51 1.01
CA CYS A 96 16.13 -11.44 1.93
C CYS A 96 14.87 -10.87 2.58
N GLN A 97 14.88 -10.84 3.92
CA GLN A 97 13.92 -10.08 4.71
C GLN A 97 14.24 -8.59 4.60
N LEU A 98 13.25 -7.78 4.26
CA LEU A 98 13.43 -6.33 4.18
C LEU A 98 13.15 -5.71 5.55
N GLU A 99 13.84 -4.61 5.81
CA GLU A 99 13.53 -3.76 6.94
C GLU A 99 12.35 -2.85 6.54
N VAL A 100 11.26 -2.94 7.30
CA VAL A 100 10.07 -2.12 7.14
C VAL A 100 9.91 -1.15 8.29
N LEU A 101 9.22 -0.05 8.03
CA LEU A 101 8.79 0.88 9.06
C LEU A 101 7.86 0.15 10.04
N ASN A 102 8.13 0.31 11.32
CA ASN A 102 7.26 -0.21 12.36
C ASN A 102 6.04 0.71 12.61
N ASP A 103 5.08 0.23 13.40
CA ASP A 103 3.84 0.96 13.69
C ASP A 103 4.07 2.34 14.29
N THR A 104 5.13 2.54 15.09
CA THR A 104 5.48 3.86 15.64
C THR A 104 5.92 4.82 14.54
N GLN A 105 6.82 4.38 13.65
CA GLN A 105 7.29 5.19 12.52
C GLN A 105 6.15 5.49 11.53
N ILE A 106 5.29 4.51 11.24
CA ILE A 106 4.12 4.69 10.38
C ILE A 106 3.17 5.72 11.02
N SER A 107 2.89 5.58 12.31
CA SER A 107 2.04 6.49 13.07
C SER A 107 2.59 7.92 13.05
N GLU A 108 3.90 8.11 13.22
CA GLU A 108 4.56 9.42 13.14
C GLU A 108 4.42 10.07 11.75
N LEU A 109 4.46 9.27 10.67
CA LEU A 109 4.28 9.76 9.30
C LEU A 109 2.83 10.14 8.99
N LEU A 110 1.87 9.39 9.52
CA LEU A 110 0.45 9.56 9.20
C LEU A 110 -0.26 10.55 10.15
N ASN A 111 0.22 10.70 11.39
CA ASN A 111 -0.34 11.62 12.37
C ASN A 111 0.14 13.05 12.14
N TRP A 112 -0.57 13.74 11.24
CA TRP A 112 -0.40 15.15 10.91
C TRP A 112 -0.55 16.11 12.12
N ASP A 113 -1.09 15.65 13.25
CA ASP A 113 -1.24 16.47 14.47
C ASP A 113 0.11 16.89 15.06
N ALA A 114 1.15 16.05 14.95
CA ALA A 114 2.51 16.42 15.35
C ALA A 114 3.07 17.56 14.48
N GLU A 115 2.78 17.53 13.17
CA GLU A 115 3.21 18.58 12.24
C GLU A 115 2.43 19.87 12.44
N ARG A 116 1.11 19.79 12.70
CA ARG A 116 0.31 20.95 13.11
C ARG A 116 0.80 21.56 14.42
N TYR A 117 1.23 20.74 15.38
CA TYR A 117 1.79 21.22 16.64
C TYR A 117 3.14 21.94 16.45
N ARG A 118 4.03 21.40 15.61
CA ARG A 118 5.30 22.07 15.26
C ARG A 118 5.05 23.42 14.57
N MET A 119 4.10 23.49 13.65
CA MET A 119 3.72 24.74 13.00
C MET A 119 3.07 25.74 13.97
N SER A 120 2.31 25.27 14.97
CA SER A 120 1.62 26.15 15.92
C SER A 120 2.51 26.68 17.04
N THR A 121 3.57 25.96 17.39
CA THR A 121 4.53 26.33 18.46
C THR A 121 5.77 27.07 17.96
N SER A 122 5.98 27.16 16.64
CA SER A 122 7.09 27.92 16.03
C SER A 122 6.82 29.44 15.93
N LYS A 123 6.15 30.03 16.92
CA LYS A 123 5.87 31.48 16.99
C LYS A 123 6.78 32.20 17.98
#